data_AF-A0ABD0AL73-F1
#
_entry.id   AF-A0ABD0AL73-F1
#
_cell.length_a   1.000
_cell.length_b   1.000
_cell.length_c   1.000
_cell.angle_alpha   90.00
_cell.angle_beta   90.00
_cell.angle_gamma   90.00
#
_symmetry.space_group_name_H-M   'P 1'
#
loop_
_entity.id
_entity.type
_entity.pdbx_description
1 polymer ?
#
loop_
_entity_poly.entity_id
_entity_poly.type
_entity_poly.pdbx_seq_one_letter_code
_entity_poly.pdbx_strand_id
1 'polypeptide(L)' 'MIGSAATAFRSIYPAEPGTDPADFPAAVGQLTLPEVANLLTQLDQNAELVGLTVAEHMAWDALNLRQSLSGLYLLE' A
#
# COMPACT_ATOMS: atom_id res chain seq x y z
N MET A 1 -3.09 -11.59 -16.76
CA MET A 1 -3.84 -10.61 -15.97
C MET A 1 -2.85 -9.94 -15.05
N ILE A 2 -2.44 -8.71 -15.36
CA ILE A 2 -1.62 -7.90 -14.44
C ILE A 2 -2.59 -7.50 -13.33
N GLY A 3 -2.35 -7.97 -12.11
CA GLY A 3 -3.24 -7.69 -10.98
C GLY A 3 -3.30 -6.19 -10.68
N SER A 4 -4.43 -5.69 -10.18
CA SER A 4 -4.59 -4.30 -9.76
C SER A 4 -3.62 -3.95 -8.62
N ALA A 5 -3.40 -2.65 -8.34
CA ALA A 5 -2.47 -2.20 -7.31
C ALA A 5 -2.76 -2.84 -5.93
N ALA A 6 -4.03 -2.96 -5.56
CA ALA A 6 -4.47 -3.59 -4.31
C ALA A 6 -4.06 -5.07 -4.21
N THR A 7 -4.00 -5.77 -5.35
CA THR A 7 -3.54 -7.15 -5.37
C THR A 7 -2.02 -7.30 -5.36
N ALA A 8 -1.22 -6.25 -5.56
CA ALA A 8 0.23 -6.31 -5.56
C ALA A 8 0.85 -5.68 -4.29
N PHE A 9 0.24 -4.61 -3.77
CA PHE A 9 0.65 -3.90 -2.56
C PHE A 9 -0.55 -3.75 -1.62
N ARG A 10 -0.47 -4.36 -0.43
CA ARG A 10 -1.63 -4.61 0.44
C ARG A 10 -1.72 -3.65 1.63
N SER A 11 -0.78 -2.73 1.76
CA SER A 11 -0.80 -1.71 2.81
C SER A 11 -1.50 -0.42 2.37
N ILE A 12 -2.71 -0.55 1.82
CA ILE A 12 -3.55 0.56 1.33
C ILE A 12 -5.01 0.33 1.72
N TYR A 13 -5.81 1.39 1.73
CA TYR A 13 -7.20 1.28 2.18
C TYR A 13 -8.06 0.27 1.39
N PRO A 14 -8.02 0.21 0.04
CA PRO A 14 -8.78 -0.81 -0.71
C PRO A 14 -8.33 -2.26 -0.47
N ALA A 15 -7.23 -2.48 0.24
CA ALA A 15 -6.71 -3.79 0.60
C ALA A 15 -6.97 -4.16 2.07
N GLU A 16 -7.92 -3.48 2.73
CA GLU A 16 -8.40 -3.87 4.06
C GLU A 16 -8.85 -5.35 4.06
N PRO A 17 -8.35 -6.19 5.00
CA PRO A 17 -8.71 -7.60 5.06
C PRO A 17 -10.23 -7.83 5.11
N GLY A 18 -10.73 -8.70 4.22
CA GLY A 18 -12.16 -9.01 4.12
C GLY A 18 -12.95 -8.09 3.19
N THR A 19 -12.32 -7.08 2.59
CA THR A 19 -12.94 -6.23 1.57
C THR A 19 -12.70 -6.81 0.18
N ASP A 20 -13.75 -6.87 -0.66
CA ASP A 20 -13.59 -7.09 -2.10
C ASP A 20 -13.28 -5.74 -2.77
N PRO A 21 -12.13 -5.59 -3.46
CA PRO A 21 -11.81 -4.36 -4.19
C PRO A 21 -12.85 -3.98 -5.25
N ALA A 22 -13.64 -4.93 -5.76
CA ALA A 22 -14.73 -4.66 -6.70
C ALA A 22 -15.91 -3.91 -6.06
N ASP A 23 -16.10 -4.06 -4.74
CA ASP A 23 -17.14 -3.38 -3.97
C ASP A 23 -16.66 -2.06 -3.35
N PHE A 24 -15.40 -1.67 -3.61
CA PHE A 24 -14.85 -0.43 -3.08
C PHE A 24 -15.59 0.79 -3.70
N PRO A 25 -16.05 1.77 -2.90
CA PRO A 25 -16.94 2.84 -3.36
C PRO A 25 -16.28 3.88 -4.29
N ALA A 26 -15.00 3.71 -4.61
CA ALA A 26 -14.20 4.61 -5.42
C ALA A 26 -13.22 3.84 -6.31
N ALA A 27 -12.51 4.56 -7.20
CA ALA A 27 -11.51 3.94 -8.04
C ALA A 27 -10.36 3.31 -7.21
N VAL A 28 -10.02 2.06 -7.53
CA VAL A 28 -8.88 1.36 -6.94
C VAL A 28 -7.65 1.58 -7.81
N GLY A 29 -6.49 1.78 -7.17
CA GLY A 29 -5.21 1.98 -7.86
C GLY A 29 -4.90 0.86 -8.86
N GLN A 30 -4.29 1.23 -9.98
CA GLN A 30 -3.97 0.30 -11.07
C GLN A 30 -2.47 0.10 -11.27
N LEU A 31 -1.62 0.99 -10.74
CA LEU A 31 -0.17 0.88 -10.84
C LEU A 31 0.40 -0.01 -9.75
N THR A 32 1.34 -0.86 -10.12
CA THR A 32 2.18 -1.60 -9.19
C THR A 32 3.30 -0.71 -8.62
N LEU A 33 3.88 -1.09 -7.48
CA LEU A 33 4.98 -0.35 -6.88
C LEU A 33 6.22 -0.20 -7.81
N PRO A 34 6.62 -1.22 -8.59
CA PRO A 34 7.68 -1.06 -9.59
C PRO A 34 7.37 -0.05 -10.69
N GLU A 35 6.11 0.03 -11.15
CA GLU A 35 5.71 1.03 -12.16
C GLU A 35 5.78 2.45 -11.59
N VAL A 36 5.35 2.64 -10.34
CA VAL A 36 5.50 3.91 -9.62
C VAL A 36 6.98 4.28 -9.46
N ALA A 37 7.83 3.34 -9.05
CA ALA A 37 9.27 3.58 -8.90
C ALA A 37 9.95 3.94 -10.23
N ASN A 38 9.55 3.28 -11.33
CA ASN A 38 10.03 3.59 -12.66
C ASN A 38 9.61 5.00 -13.12
N LEU A 39 8.37 5.41 -12.83
CA LEU A 39 7.89 6.77 -13.12
C LEU A 39 8.68 7.82 -12.34
N LEU A 40 8.91 7.61 -11.05
CA LEU A 40 9.70 8.52 -10.22
C LEU A 40 11.15 8.64 -10.70
N THR A 41 11.76 7.52 -11.10
CA THR A 41 13.12 7.52 -11.67
C THR A 41 13.18 8.34 -12.97
N GLN A 42 12.18 8.20 -13.83
CA GLN A 42 12.13 8.99 -15.06
C GLN A 42 11.95 10.49 -14.77
N LEU A 43 11.18 10.87 -13.74
CA LEU A 43 11.05 12.26 -13.34
C LEU A 43 12.39 12.84 -12.85
N ASP A 44 13.10 12.10 -12.00
CA ASP A 44 14.42 12.49 -11.47
C ASP A 44 15.49 12.66 -12.58
N GLN A 45 15.40 11.88 -13.65
CA GLN A 45 16.28 12.01 -14.81
C GLN A 45 16.03 13.26 -15.66
N ASN A 46 14.83 13.85 -15.57
CA ASN A 46 14.39 14.92 -16.48
C ASN A 46 14.11 16.25 -15.76
N ALA A 47 14.05 16.26 -14.43
CA ALA A 47 13.82 17.45 -13.62
C ALA A 47 14.45 17.30 -12.23
N GLU A 48 14.83 18.43 -11.63
CA GLU A 48 15.27 18.45 -10.23
C GLU A 48 14.07 18.22 -9.30
N LEU A 49 14.10 17.13 -8.53
CA LEU A 49 13.10 16.84 -7.52
C LEU A 49 13.37 17.65 -6.24
N VAL A 50 12.50 18.61 -5.93
CA VAL A 50 12.63 19.48 -4.74
C VAL A 50 11.80 19.00 -3.53
N GLY A 51 11.04 17.92 -3.66
CA GLY A 51 10.24 17.37 -2.57
C GLY A 51 9.48 16.10 -2.94
N LEU A 52 9.22 15.27 -1.93
CA LEU A 52 8.48 14.01 -2.06
C LEU A 52 7.57 13.83 -0.84
N THR A 53 6.30 13.49 -1.07
CA THR A 53 5.37 13.06 -0.03
C THR A 53 4.95 11.63 -0.29
N VAL A 54 4.98 10.80 0.76
CA VAL A 54 4.41 9.46 0.77
C VAL A 54 3.26 9.46 1.78
N ALA A 55 2.05 9.10 1.33
CA ALA A 55 0.83 9.21 2.11
C ALA A 55 0.00 7.92 2.05
N GLU A 56 -1.02 7.83 2.90
CA GLU A 56 -2.05 6.78 2.91
C GLU A 56 -1.51 5.34 3.07
N HIS A 57 -0.39 5.17 3.79
CA HIS A 57 0.13 3.85 4.13
C HIS A 57 -0.71 3.21 5.26
N MET A 58 -1.49 2.18 4.91
CA MET A 58 -2.38 1.46 5.84
C MET A 58 -1.85 0.05 6.09
N ALA A 59 -0.97 -0.11 7.09
CA ALA A 59 -0.26 -1.35 7.36
C ALA A 59 -1.12 -2.43 8.05
N TRP A 60 -2.19 -2.90 7.40
CA TRP A 60 -3.18 -3.82 7.97
C TRP A 60 -2.55 -5.02 8.67
N ASP A 61 -1.62 -5.71 8.01
CA ASP A 61 -0.95 -6.89 8.57
C ASP A 61 -0.18 -6.57 9.85
N ALA A 62 0.57 -5.46 9.86
CA ALA A 62 1.35 -5.05 11.03
C ALA A 62 0.45 -4.64 12.20
N LEU A 63 -0.64 -3.92 11.92
CA LEU A 63 -1.63 -3.52 12.91
C LEU A 63 -2.33 -4.74 13.51
N ASN A 64 -2.78 -5.67 12.67
CA ASN A 64 -3.45 -6.91 13.09
C ASN A 64 -2.51 -7.82 13.86
N LEU A 65 -1.25 -7.94 13.43
CA LEU A 65 -0.23 -8.72 14.12
C LEU A 65 0.03 -8.14 15.52
N ARG A 66 0.26 -6.83 15.61
CA ARG A 66 0.45 -6.14 16.89
C ARG A 66 -0.74 -6.39 17.82
N GLN A 67 -1.97 -6.24 17.33
CA GLN A 67 -3.17 -6.43 18.13
C GLN A 67 -3.35 -7.89 18.58
N SER A 68 -3.00 -8.86 17.73
CA SER A 68 -3.13 -10.28 18.05
C SER A 68 -2.10 -10.73 19.09
N LEU A 69 -0.91 -10.16 19.04
CA LEU A 69 0.19 -10.51 19.93
C LEU A 69 0.17 -9.76 21.27
N SER A 70 -0.54 -8.63 21.38
CA SER A 70 -0.50 -7.76 22.56
C SER A 70 -1.05 -8.38 23.84
N GLY A 71 -1.75 -9.52 23.76
CA GLY A 71 -2.29 -10.23 24.92
C GLY A 71 -1.46 -11.44 25.37
N LEU A 72 -0.32 -11.70 24.72
CA LEU A 72 0.53 -12.84 25.07
C LEU A 72 1.52 -12.43 26.16
N TYR A 73 1.39 -13.00 27.36
CA TYR A 73 2.31 -12.76 28.48
C TYR A 73 3.79 -13.01 28.12
N LEU A 74 4.07 -13.90 27.18
CA LEU A 74 5.43 -14.15 26.68
C LEU A 74 6.08 -12.91 26.06
N LEU A 75 5.28 -11.95 25.59
CA LEU A 75 5.70 -10.76 24.85
C LEU A 75 5.58 -9.46 25.65
N GLU A 76 5.36 -9.54 26.97
CA GLU A 76 5.44 -8.41 27.92
C GLU A 76 6.87 -8.07 28.33
#